data_AF-A0A9W9MBQ5-F1
#
_entry.id   AF-A0A9W9MBQ5-F1
#
_cell.length_a   1.000
_cell.length_b   1.000
_cell.length_c   1.000
_cell.angle_alpha   90.00
_cell.angle_beta   90.00
_cell.angle_gamma   90.00
#
_symmetry.space_group_name_H-M   'P 1'
#
loop_
_entity.id
_entity.type
_entity.pdbx_description
1 polymer ?
#
loop_
_entity_poly.entity_id
_entity_poly.type
_entity_poly.pdbx_seq_one_letter_code
_entity_poly.pdbx_strand_id
1 'polypeptide(L)'
;MYDSYRPHPLLAQVPLTVSPFINLPTSVTLPYTYKSVPSSLPPSVTIDPSSPDGKARYVVSPSGGHAAHPDDVLAACHSLEQHLNKARAKADQAINAWKESIKQRELAEKRRLAPGWLDREEKLLQPSRTSMSPDAQGDAHPSLLDSSSPDQSSSQLPSMVPHNDGEELDRAFGGLGVK
;
A
#
# COMPACT_ATOMS: atom_id res chain seq x y z
N MET A 1 18.97 40.21 -55.85
CA MET A 1 18.03 41.06 -55.11
C MET A 1 17.18 41.78 -56.15
N TYR A 2 15.91 41.41 -56.28
CA TYR A 2 14.98 42.16 -57.11
C TYR A 2 14.41 43.29 -56.24
N ASP A 3 14.62 44.54 -56.65
CA ASP A 3 14.01 45.70 -56.01
C ASP A 3 12.50 45.65 -56.26
N SER A 4 11.76 44.99 -55.37
CA SER A 4 10.30 44.80 -55.45
C SER A 4 9.50 46.10 -55.44
N TYR A 5 10.14 47.24 -55.19
CA TYR A 5 9.50 48.57 -55.11
C TYR A 5 9.65 49.42 -56.37
N ARG A 6 10.34 48.93 -57.41
CA ARG A 6 10.50 49.69 -58.67
C ARG A 6 9.59 49.11 -59.77
N PRO A 7 8.57 49.85 -60.24
CA PRO A 7 7.66 49.34 -61.25
C PRO A 7 8.39 49.11 -62.58
N HIS A 8 8.08 48.00 -63.25
CA HIS A 8 8.73 47.61 -64.50
C HIS A 8 8.39 48.62 -65.60
N PRO A 9 9.36 49.12 -66.39
CA PRO A 9 9.14 50.19 -67.37
C PRO A 9 8.06 49.90 -68.44
N LEU A 10 7.83 48.63 -68.77
CA LEU A 10 6.77 48.22 -69.71
C LEU A 10 5.37 48.27 -69.08
N LEU A 11 5.25 48.04 -67.77
CA LEU A 11 3.98 48.16 -67.03
C LEU A 11 3.58 49.61 -66.79
N ALA A 12 4.54 50.56 -66.82
CA ALA A 12 4.26 51.99 -66.74
C ALA A 12 3.66 52.57 -68.04
N GLN A 13 3.81 51.88 -69.17
CA GLN A 13 3.37 52.33 -70.50
C GLN A 13 1.96 51.86 -70.86
N VAL A 14 1.45 50.83 -70.18
CA VAL A 14 0.08 50.34 -70.36
C VAL A 14 -0.81 51.09 -69.38
N PRO A 15 -1.82 51.88 -69.84
CA PRO A 15 -2.79 52.44 -68.92
C PRO A 15 -3.48 51.27 -68.22
N LEU A 16 -3.22 51.10 -66.92
CA LEU A 16 -3.98 50.17 -66.09
C LEU A 16 -5.43 50.62 -66.22
N THR A 17 -6.20 49.84 -66.97
CA THR A 17 -7.52 50.21 -67.46
C THR A 17 -8.42 50.51 -66.27
N VAL A 18 -8.67 51.80 -66.01
CA VAL A 18 -9.80 52.23 -65.21
C VAL A 18 -11.01 52.17 -66.15
N SER A 19 -11.40 50.95 -66.52
CA SER A 19 -12.68 50.74 -67.20
C SER A 19 -13.77 51.13 -66.19
N PRO A 20 -14.72 52.03 -66.55
CA PRO A 20 -15.82 52.38 -65.66
C PRO A 20 -16.74 51.18 -65.36
N PHE A 21 -16.54 50.05 -66.03
CA PHE A 21 -17.28 48.80 -65.83
C PHE A 21 -16.47 47.75 -65.07
N ILE A 22 -15.18 47.99 -64.77
CA ILE A 22 -14.33 47.04 -64.04
C ILE A 22 -13.97 47.66 -62.70
N ASN A 23 -14.72 47.28 -61.66
CA ASN A 23 -14.37 47.60 -60.29
C ASN A 23 -13.23 46.68 -59.84
N LEU A 24 -12.03 47.23 -59.67
CA LEU A 24 -10.97 46.49 -59.00
C LEU A 24 -11.36 46.31 -57.53
N PRO A 25 -11.11 45.13 -56.92
CA PRO A 25 -11.37 44.93 -55.51
C PRO A 25 -10.53 45.94 -54.70
N THR A 26 -11.20 46.87 -54.02
CA THR A 26 -10.55 47.86 -53.16
C THR A 26 -10.20 47.22 -51.81
N SER A 27 -9.07 47.62 -51.22
CA SER A 27 -8.69 47.15 -49.89
C SER A 27 -9.74 47.63 -48.88
N VAL A 28 -10.41 46.70 -48.20
CA VAL A 28 -11.40 47.03 -47.17
C VAL A 28 -10.67 47.70 -46.01
N THR A 29 -11.00 48.97 -45.77
CA THR A 29 -10.51 49.69 -44.59
C THR A 29 -11.38 49.31 -43.40
N LEU A 30 -10.74 49.05 -42.27
CA LEU A 30 -11.45 48.76 -41.03
C LEU A 30 -12.27 50.01 -40.62
N PRO A 31 -13.52 49.86 -40.16
CA PRO A 31 -14.32 50.97 -39.66
C PRO A 31 -13.60 51.73 -38.55
N TYR A 32 -13.92 53.02 -38.37
CA TYR A 32 -13.36 53.83 -37.27
C TYR A 32 -13.68 53.30 -35.87
N THR A 33 -14.69 52.43 -35.75
CA THR A 33 -15.07 51.75 -34.51
C THR A 33 -14.37 50.41 -34.33
N TYR A 34 -13.47 50.02 -35.24
CA TYR A 34 -12.75 48.77 -35.15
C TYR A 34 -11.85 48.76 -33.92
N LYS A 35 -12.14 47.85 -32.99
CA LYS A 35 -11.29 47.59 -31.83
C LYS A 35 -10.45 46.35 -32.13
N SER A 36 -9.12 46.51 -32.19
CA SER A 36 -8.24 45.36 -32.29
C SER A 36 -8.31 44.57 -30.99
N VAL A 37 -8.81 43.34 -31.07
CA VAL A 37 -8.70 42.41 -29.95
C VAL A 37 -7.24 41.97 -29.80
N PRO A 38 -6.70 41.88 -28.58
CA PRO A 38 -5.38 41.31 -28.37
C PRO A 38 -5.35 39.88 -28.92
N SER A 39 -4.33 39.54 -29.71
CA SER A 39 -4.10 38.17 -30.21
C SER A 39 -3.65 37.19 -29.11
N SER A 40 -3.80 37.55 -27.83
CA SER A 40 -3.52 36.66 -26.73
C SER A 40 -4.64 35.65 -26.65
N LEU A 41 -4.34 34.39 -26.96
CA LEU A 41 -5.25 33.28 -26.73
C LEU A 41 -5.73 33.33 -25.27
N PRO A 42 -7.02 33.05 -25.00
CA PRO A 42 -7.48 32.90 -23.64
C PRO A 42 -6.68 31.79 -22.94
N PRO A 43 -6.43 31.93 -21.62
CA PRO A 43 -5.69 30.92 -20.87
C PRO A 43 -6.39 29.56 -21.00
N SER A 44 -5.61 28.50 -21.24
CA SER A 44 -6.14 27.16 -21.44
C SER A 44 -6.89 26.69 -20.19
N VAL A 45 -8.12 26.19 -20.36
CA VAL A 45 -8.97 25.64 -19.26
C VAL A 45 -8.26 24.53 -18.47
N THR A 46 -7.28 23.87 -19.09
CA THR A 46 -6.50 22.80 -18.45
C THR A 46 -5.42 23.31 -17.51
N ILE A 47 -5.00 24.57 -17.61
CA ILE A 47 -3.99 25.18 -16.75
C ILE A 47 -4.73 25.97 -15.67
N ASP A 48 -4.63 25.50 -14.43
CA ASP A 48 -5.15 26.24 -13.29
C ASP A 48 -4.23 27.43 -12.99
N PRO A 49 -4.71 28.69 -13.07
CA PRO A 49 -3.90 29.86 -12.73
C PRO A 49 -3.50 29.88 -11.25
N SER A 50 -4.15 29.08 -10.40
CA SER A 50 -3.79 28.91 -8.98
C SER A 50 -2.62 27.93 -8.77
N SER A 51 -2.31 27.10 -9.76
CA SER A 51 -1.23 26.11 -9.63
C SER A 51 0.12 26.74 -10.01
N PRO A 52 1.11 26.77 -9.10
CA PRO A 52 2.40 27.43 -9.33
C PRO A 52 3.24 26.73 -10.41
N ASP A 53 2.94 25.47 -10.71
CA ASP A 53 3.70 24.63 -11.64
C ASP A 53 3.29 24.83 -13.12
N GLY A 54 2.16 25.50 -13.39
CA GLY A 54 1.67 25.70 -14.76
C GLY A 54 1.35 24.42 -15.55
N LYS A 55 1.33 23.26 -14.87
CA LYS A 55 1.09 21.95 -15.49
C LYS A 55 -0.39 21.78 -15.83
N ALA A 56 -0.66 21.31 -17.04
CA ALA A 56 -2.02 21.10 -17.53
C ALA A 56 -2.65 19.84 -16.89
N ARG A 57 -3.80 20.00 -16.23
CA ARG A 57 -4.48 18.91 -15.54
C ARG A 57 -5.42 18.20 -16.52
N TYR A 58 -4.90 17.15 -17.15
CA TYR A 58 -5.63 16.38 -18.17
C TYR A 58 -6.61 15.37 -17.59
N VAL A 59 -6.34 14.87 -16.38
CA VAL A 59 -7.14 13.81 -15.77
C VAL A 59 -8.19 14.48 -14.88
N VAL A 60 -9.46 14.35 -15.23
CA VAL A 60 -10.58 14.89 -14.45
C VAL A 60 -11.38 13.73 -13.86
N SER A 61 -11.60 13.74 -12.56
CA SER A 61 -12.48 12.77 -11.92
C SER A 61 -13.94 13.00 -12.36
N PRO A 62 -14.71 11.96 -12.70
CA PRO A 62 -16.14 12.07 -13.02
C PRO A 62 -16.97 12.71 -11.90
N SER A 63 -16.49 12.62 -10.65
CA SER A 63 -17.10 13.26 -9.48
C SER A 63 -16.84 14.77 -9.38
N GLY A 64 -16.14 15.37 -10.35
CA GLY A 64 -16.00 16.82 -10.53
C GLY A 64 -15.09 17.54 -9.53
N GLY A 65 -14.54 16.86 -8.52
CA GLY A 65 -13.78 17.49 -7.44
C GLY A 65 -12.27 17.60 -7.66
N HIS A 66 -11.68 16.75 -8.51
CA HIS A 66 -10.23 16.67 -8.67
C HIS A 66 -9.84 16.55 -10.13
N ALA A 67 -9.08 17.53 -10.61
CA ALA A 67 -8.30 17.42 -11.82
C ALA A 67 -6.83 17.30 -11.43
N ALA A 68 -6.07 16.41 -12.06
CA ALA A 68 -4.66 16.16 -11.77
C ALA A 68 -3.83 16.04 -13.05
N HIS A 69 -2.53 16.30 -12.92
CA HIS A 69 -1.56 15.95 -13.96
C HIS A 69 -1.25 14.43 -13.87
N PRO A 70 -1.04 13.72 -14.99
CA PRO A 70 -0.71 12.29 -14.96
C PRO A 70 0.50 11.96 -14.08
N ASP A 71 1.54 12.79 -14.11
CA ASP A 71 2.73 12.59 -13.27
C ASP A 71 2.42 12.65 -11.77
N ASP A 72 1.48 13.52 -11.36
CA ASP A 72 1.07 13.64 -9.95
C ASP A 72 0.32 12.38 -9.50
N VAL A 73 -0.48 11.79 -10.41
CA VAL A 73 -1.18 10.51 -10.16
C VAL A 73 -0.17 9.38 -10.00
N LEU A 74 0.84 9.31 -10.88
CA LEU A 74 1.90 8.31 -10.78
C LEU A 74 2.71 8.45 -9.48
N ALA A 75 3.06 9.69 -9.11
CA ALA A 75 3.74 9.97 -7.85
C ALA A 75 2.90 9.56 -6.64
N ALA A 76 1.59 9.82 -6.66
CA ALA A 76 0.67 9.38 -5.61
C ALA A 76 0.58 7.85 -5.52
N CYS A 77 0.51 7.15 -6.66
CA CYS A 77 0.53 5.68 -6.69
C CYS A 77 1.82 5.10 -6.12
N HIS A 78 2.99 5.62 -6.51
CA HIS A 78 4.27 5.16 -5.96
C HIS A 78 4.41 5.46 -4.46
N SER A 79 3.95 6.63 -4.01
CA SER A 79 3.92 6.97 -2.58
C SER A 79 3.05 5.98 -1.79
N LEU A 80 1.87 5.64 -2.32
CA LEU A 80 0.98 4.64 -1.72
C LEU A 80 1.63 3.26 -1.66
N GLU A 81 2.25 2.82 -2.75
CA GLU A 81 2.98 1.54 -2.81
C GLU A 81 4.09 1.47 -1.74
N GLN A 82 4.92 2.51 -1.65
CA GLN A 82 5.97 2.61 -0.64
C GLN A 82 5.40 2.56 0.79
N HIS A 83 4.29 3.26 1.03
CA HIS A 83 3.62 3.25 2.33
C HIS A 83 3.09 1.86 2.69
N LEU A 84 2.44 1.16 1.75
CA LEU A 84 1.93 -0.20 1.97
C LEU A 84 3.07 -1.19 2.22
N ASN A 85 4.17 -1.09 1.46
CA ASN A 85 5.35 -1.93 1.67
C ASN A 85 5.98 -1.69 3.05
N LYS A 86 6.08 -0.43 3.49
CA LYS A 86 6.57 -0.07 4.82
C LYS A 86 5.63 -0.60 5.92
N ALA A 87 4.32 -0.48 5.73
CA ALA A 87 3.33 -0.98 6.68
C ALA A 87 3.42 -2.50 6.83
N ARG A 88 3.56 -3.22 5.71
CA ARG A 88 3.77 -4.68 5.70
C ARG A 88 5.05 -5.08 6.43
N ALA A 89 6.18 -4.46 6.09
CA ALA A 89 7.46 -4.74 6.74
C ALA A 89 7.40 -4.49 8.25
N LYS A 90 6.72 -3.42 8.68
CA LYS A 90 6.52 -3.13 10.11
C LYS A 90 5.66 -4.19 10.81
N ALA A 91 4.61 -4.69 10.16
CA ALA A 91 3.79 -5.77 10.69
C ALA A 91 4.59 -7.07 10.83
N ASP A 92 5.37 -7.44 9.81
CA ASP A 92 6.22 -8.63 9.84
C ASP A 92 7.28 -8.56 10.97
N GLN A 93 7.90 -7.39 11.15
CA GLN A 93 8.82 -7.14 12.25
C GLN A 93 8.14 -7.25 13.62
N ALA A 94 6.93 -6.71 13.77
CA ALA A 94 6.17 -6.79 15.01
C ALA A 94 5.81 -8.26 15.36
N ILE A 95 5.41 -9.05 14.37
CA ILE A 95 5.12 -10.48 14.55
C ILE A 95 6.38 -11.24 14.98
N ASN A 96 7.52 -10.98 14.33
CA ASN A 96 8.78 -11.64 14.67
C ASN A 96 9.28 -11.26 16.06
N ALA A 97 9.21 -9.97 16.42
CA ALA A 97 9.56 -9.50 17.76
C ALA A 97 8.66 -10.13 18.83
N TRP A 98 7.35 -10.25 18.57
CA TRP A 98 6.41 -10.92 19.46
C TRP A 98 6.74 -12.41 19.64
N LYS A 99 6.98 -13.14 18.54
CA LYS A 99 7.41 -14.55 18.58
C LYS A 99 8.70 -14.73 19.38
N GLU A 100 9.67 -13.86 19.18
CA GLU A 100 10.95 -13.91 19.90
C GLU A 100 10.76 -13.64 21.40
N SER A 101 9.92 -12.67 21.77
CA SER A 101 9.58 -12.41 23.17
C SER A 101 8.89 -13.60 23.88
N ILE A 102 8.11 -14.39 23.15
CA ILE A 102 7.51 -15.62 23.68
C ILE A 102 8.61 -16.65 23.92
N LYS A 103 9.46 -16.90 22.91
CA LYS A 103 10.59 -17.84 23.04
C LYS A 103 11.51 -17.48 24.20
N GLN A 104 11.82 -16.20 24.36
CA GLN A 104 12.67 -15.72 25.46
C GLN A 104 12.02 -15.94 26.83
N ARG A 105 10.72 -15.67 26.97
CA ARG A 105 9.99 -15.95 28.21
C ARG A 105 9.94 -17.44 28.52
N GLU A 106 9.62 -18.28 27.54
CA GLU A 106 9.62 -19.73 27.73
C GLU A 106 11.02 -20.27 28.08
N LEU A 107 12.08 -19.77 27.42
CA LEU A 107 13.45 -20.13 27.76
C LEU A 107 13.82 -19.68 29.18
N ALA A 108 13.40 -18.48 29.60
CA ALA A 108 13.62 -17.99 30.96
C ALA A 108 12.86 -18.84 31.99
N GLU A 109 11.62 -19.22 31.71
CA GLU A 109 10.85 -20.12 32.56
C GLU A 109 11.49 -21.51 32.64
N LYS A 110 11.94 -22.09 31.52
CA LYS A 110 12.67 -23.37 31.48
C LYS A 110 13.99 -23.29 32.27
N ARG A 111 14.73 -22.19 32.14
CA ARG A 111 15.95 -21.92 32.93
C ARG A 111 15.67 -21.77 34.42
N ARG A 112 14.52 -21.17 34.78
CA ARG A 112 14.07 -21.07 36.17
C ARG A 112 13.71 -22.45 36.75
N LEU A 113 13.01 -23.27 35.96
CA LEU A 113 12.57 -24.61 36.35
C LEU A 113 13.73 -25.59 36.49
N ALA A 114 14.68 -25.55 35.55
CA ALA A 114 15.80 -26.48 35.50
C ALA A 114 17.12 -25.71 35.28
N PRO A 115 17.65 -25.05 36.33
CA PRO A 115 18.86 -24.27 36.24
C PRO A 115 20.05 -25.16 35.81
N GLY A 116 20.66 -24.83 34.67
CA GLY A 116 21.83 -25.53 34.15
C GLY A 116 21.56 -26.93 33.56
N TRP A 117 20.31 -27.33 33.37
CA TRP A 117 19.95 -28.52 32.57
C TRP A 117 19.85 -28.21 31.07
N LEU A 118 19.43 -26.99 30.72
CA LEU A 118 19.22 -26.57 29.33
C LEU A 118 20.52 -26.17 28.61
N ASP A 119 21.46 -25.57 29.35
CA ASP A 119 22.67 -24.95 28.79
C ASP A 119 23.92 -25.84 28.95
N ARG A 120 23.80 -27.05 29.54
CA ARG A 120 24.92 -27.99 29.70
C ARG A 120 24.78 -29.17 28.74
N GLU A 121 25.90 -29.58 28.16
CA GLU A 121 25.97 -30.70 27.20
C GLU A 121 26.02 -32.06 27.91
N GLU A 122 26.35 -32.06 29.20
CA GLU A 122 26.39 -33.24 30.07
C GLU A 122 24.98 -33.68 30.47
N LYS A 123 24.38 -34.57 29.68
CA LYS A 123 23.13 -35.24 30.03
C LYS A 123 23.41 -36.49 30.83
N LEU A 124 22.58 -36.77 31.84
CA LEU A 124 22.64 -38.02 32.59
C LEU A 124 22.51 -39.20 31.60
N LEU A 125 23.39 -40.19 31.74
CA LEU A 125 23.32 -41.41 30.95
C LEU A 125 21.99 -42.10 31.23
N GLN A 126 21.15 -42.19 30.21
CA GLN A 126 19.94 -42.99 30.27
C GLN A 126 20.29 -44.44 29.98
N PRO A 127 19.75 -45.41 30.73
CA PRO A 127 19.92 -46.82 30.40
C PRO A 127 19.31 -47.08 29.02
N SER A 128 20.14 -47.41 28.04
CA SER A 128 19.65 -47.95 26.77
C SER A 128 19.08 -49.34 27.05
N ARG A 129 17.76 -49.49 26.93
CA ARG A 129 17.17 -50.84 26.90
C ARG A 129 17.74 -51.54 25.67
N THR A 130 18.50 -52.61 25.89
CA THR A 130 18.98 -53.48 24.82
C THR A 130 17.81 -54.33 24.33
N SER A 131 16.80 -53.73 23.70
CA SER A 131 15.84 -54.50 22.92
C SER A 131 16.50 -54.83 21.59
N MET A 132 16.79 -56.11 21.40
CA MET A 132 17.06 -56.64 20.08
C MET A 132 15.84 -56.37 19.18
N SER A 133 16.12 -55.82 17.99
CA SER A 133 15.26 -55.68 16.79
C SER A 133 14.16 -54.61 16.74
N PRO A 134 13.87 -54.09 15.53
CA PRO A 134 13.18 -52.82 15.28
C PRO A 134 11.66 -52.98 15.12
N ASP A 135 10.98 -51.84 15.16
CA ASP A 135 9.56 -51.59 14.90
C ASP A 135 8.63 -51.48 16.13
N ALA A 136 7.78 -50.45 16.05
CA ALA A 136 6.67 -50.04 16.94
C ALA A 136 7.01 -49.10 18.12
N GLN A 137 7.04 -47.79 17.79
CA GLN A 137 6.04 -46.82 18.24
C GLN A 137 5.17 -47.22 19.46
N GLY A 138 5.28 -46.48 20.57
CA GLY A 138 4.26 -46.45 21.62
C GLY A 138 4.81 -46.47 23.04
N ASP A 139 5.21 -45.30 23.55
CA ASP A 139 5.39 -45.10 24.99
C ASP A 139 4.04 -45.25 25.70
N ALA A 140 3.78 -46.43 26.25
CA ALA A 140 2.78 -46.65 27.28
C ALA A 140 3.17 -47.88 28.12
N HIS A 141 4.11 -47.70 29.04
CA HIS A 141 4.25 -48.61 30.19
C HIS A 141 4.17 -47.80 31.48
N PRO A 142 3.25 -48.16 32.40
CA PRO A 142 2.88 -47.36 33.56
C PRO A 142 4.02 -47.33 34.59
N SER A 143 4.31 -46.13 35.09
CA SER A 143 5.23 -45.94 36.21
C SER A 143 4.69 -46.65 37.45
N LEU A 144 5.59 -47.35 38.17
CA LEU A 144 5.35 -48.12 39.40
C LEU A 144 4.82 -47.28 40.59
N LEU A 145 4.62 -45.97 40.40
CA LEU A 145 4.03 -45.03 41.35
C LEU A 145 2.54 -44.75 41.06
N ASP A 146 2.00 -45.24 39.93
CA ASP A 146 0.59 -45.11 39.53
C ASP A 146 -0.30 -46.20 40.14
N SER A 147 0.28 -47.20 40.79
CA SER A 147 -0.45 -48.18 41.59
C SER A 147 -0.75 -47.64 42.99
N SER A 148 -1.49 -46.54 43.08
CA SER A 148 -2.21 -46.17 44.31
C SER A 148 -3.63 -46.74 44.22
N SER A 149 -3.85 -47.84 44.93
CA SER A 149 -5.16 -48.41 45.22
C SER A 149 -6.14 -47.34 45.74
N PRO A 150 -7.45 -47.44 45.47
CA PRO A 150 -8.42 -46.45 45.89
C PRO A 150 -8.74 -46.62 47.38
N ASP A 151 -8.03 -45.90 48.24
CA ASP A 151 -8.44 -45.76 49.65
C ASP A 151 -9.56 -44.73 49.75
N GLN A 152 -10.76 -45.23 50.04
CA GLN A 152 -11.95 -44.46 50.40
C GLN A 152 -11.71 -43.73 51.74
N SER A 153 -11.08 -42.54 51.73
CA SER A 153 -11.11 -41.63 52.91
C SER A 153 -10.57 -40.21 52.71
N SER A 154 -10.58 -39.64 51.49
CA SER A 154 -10.11 -38.26 51.26
C SER A 154 -11.19 -37.34 50.69
N SER A 155 -12.37 -37.36 51.29
CA SER A 155 -13.48 -36.46 51.01
C SER A 155 -13.29 -35.08 51.66
N GLN A 156 -12.16 -34.37 51.46
CA GLN A 156 -12.05 -32.95 51.88
C GLN A 156 -10.77 -32.25 51.41
N LEU A 157 -10.53 -32.21 50.10
CA LEU A 157 -9.65 -31.21 49.50
C LEU A 157 -10.39 -30.61 48.31
N PRO A 158 -10.48 -29.27 48.16
CA PRO A 158 -11.02 -28.68 46.96
C PRO A 158 -10.03 -28.98 45.83
N SER A 159 -10.32 -30.05 45.09
CA SER A 159 -9.71 -30.32 43.80
C SER A 159 -10.01 -29.13 42.91
N MET A 160 -8.99 -28.32 42.64
CA MET A 160 -9.05 -27.26 41.64
C MET A 160 -9.23 -27.97 40.29
N VAL A 161 -10.50 -28.13 39.89
CA VAL A 161 -10.87 -28.55 38.54
C VAL A 161 -10.15 -27.58 37.59
N PRO A 162 -9.45 -28.07 36.54
CA PRO A 162 -8.86 -27.17 35.55
C PRO A 162 -10.00 -26.36 34.94
N HIS A 163 -10.05 -25.09 35.31
CA HIS A 163 -11.07 -24.15 34.85
C HIS A 163 -10.85 -23.96 33.36
N ASN A 164 -11.80 -24.42 32.55
CA ASN A 164 -11.70 -24.36 31.10
C ASN A 164 -12.12 -22.97 30.63
N ASP A 165 -11.24 -21.99 30.78
CA ASP A 165 -11.46 -20.59 30.41
C ASP A 165 -11.98 -20.43 28.97
N GLY A 166 -11.62 -21.35 28.07
CA GLY A 166 -12.07 -21.35 26.68
C GLY A 166 -13.58 -21.55 26.53
N GLU A 167 -14.19 -22.41 27.35
CA GLU A 167 -15.63 -22.67 27.30
C GLU A 167 -16.43 -21.51 27.92
N GLU A 168 -15.86 -20.80 28.91
CA GLU A 168 -16.47 -19.59 29.47
C GLU A 168 -16.43 -18.42 28.48
N LEU A 169 -15.33 -18.27 27.74
CA LEU A 169 -15.22 -17.27 26.68
C LEU A 169 -16.18 -17.57 25.52
N ASP A 170 -16.34 -18.83 25.13
CA ASP A 170 -17.27 -19.21 24.07
C ASP A 170 -18.74 -19.06 24.52
N ARG A 171 -19.05 -19.29 25.80
CA ARG A 171 -20.38 -18.99 26.37
C ARG A 171 -20.65 -17.48 26.46
N ALA A 172 -19.64 -16.67 26.78
CA ALA A 172 -19.78 -15.22 26.90
C ALA A 172 -19.82 -14.50 25.54
N PHE A 173 -19.06 -14.99 24.55
CA PHE A 173 -18.83 -14.28 23.28
C PHE A 173 -19.24 -15.06 22.04
N GLY A 174 -19.41 -16.39 22.09
CA GLY A 174 -19.80 -17.22 20.94
C GLY A 174 -21.20 -16.95 20.41
N GLY A 175 -22.05 -16.26 21.18
CA GLY A 175 -23.36 -15.75 20.74
C GLY A 175 -23.33 -14.34 20.12
N LEU A 176 -22.19 -13.64 20.15
CA LEU A 176 -22.07 -12.31 19.54
C LEU A 176 -21.86 -12.49 18.04
N GLY A 177 -22.96 -12.57 17.29
CA GLY A 177 -22.98 -12.52 15.84
C GLY A 177 -22.51 -11.17 15.31
N VAL A 178 -21.22 -10.87 15.44
CA VAL A 178 -20.58 -9.70 14.85
C VAL A 178 -20.39 -10.02 13.37
N LYS A 179 -21.22 -9.40 12.53
CA LYS A 179 -21.03 -9.29 11.08
C LYS A 179 -20.08 -8.15 10.76
#